data_AF-A0A2K3M9L9-F1
#
_entry.id   AF-A0A2K3M9L9-F1
#
_cell.length_a   1.000
_cell.length_b   1.000
_cell.length_c   1.000
_cell.angle_alpha   90.00
_cell.angle_beta   90.00
_cell.angle_gamma   90.00
#
_symmetry.space_group_name_H-M   'P 1'
#
loop_
_entity.id
_entity.type
_entity.pdbx_description
1 polymer ?
#
loop_
_entity_poly.entity_id
_entity_poly.type
_entity_poly.pdbx_seq_one_letter_code
_entity_poly.pdbx_strand_id
1 'polypeptide(L)'
;MDVINRCFSRKTVEEILSSLETEAMSKANSWISSTLETLKKSSPTSLKVFLRLIREGRLLGVGQCLVLEYRIVCHFLQGHHSKDFYEGSRAILIDKDRKPKVVG
;
A
#
# COMPACT_ATOMS: atom_id res chain seq x y z
N MET A 1 -2.34 -19.50 5.94
CA MET A 1 -1.50 -18.39 6.46
C MET A 1 -0.08 -18.38 5.89
N ASP A 2 0.50 -19.53 5.53
CA ASP A 2 1.92 -19.61 5.10
C ASP A 2 2.27 -18.75 3.88
N VAL A 3 1.37 -18.68 2.89
CA VAL A 3 1.56 -17.83 1.71
C VAL A 3 1.64 -16.35 2.08
N ILE A 4 0.77 -15.90 2.99
CA ILE A 4 0.75 -14.51 3.47
C ILE A 4 2.08 -14.20 4.15
N ASN A 5 2.50 -15.03 5.10
CA ASN A 5 3.76 -14.84 5.82
C ASN A 5 4.97 -14.86 4.86
N ARG A 6 4.98 -15.75 3.88
CA ARG A 6 6.06 -15.84 2.89
C ARG A 6 6.12 -14.62 1.97
N CYS A 7 4.99 -14.18 1.41
CA CYS A 7 4.97 -13.07 0.46
C CYS A 7 5.13 -11.70 1.14
N PHE A 8 4.50 -11.46 2.29
CA PHE A 8 4.52 -10.15 2.96
C PHE A 8 5.69 -9.96 3.93
N SER A 9 6.56 -10.96 4.11
CA SER A 9 7.82 -10.82 4.86
C SER A 9 8.98 -10.20 4.06
N ARG A 10 8.83 -10.08 2.73
CA ARG A 10 9.81 -9.47 1.82
C ARG A 10 10.06 -8.00 2.14
N LYS A 11 11.26 -7.47 1.89
CA LYS A 11 11.71 -6.15 2.35
C LYS A 11 11.14 -4.98 1.56
N THR A 12 10.74 -5.15 0.31
CA THR A 12 10.20 -4.04 -0.49
C THR A 12 8.83 -4.38 -1.04
N VAL A 13 8.06 -3.35 -1.44
CA VAL A 13 6.75 -3.57 -2.07
C VAL A 13 6.91 -4.36 -3.38
N GLU A 14 7.98 -4.07 -4.12
CA GLU A 14 8.33 -4.74 -5.37
C GLU A 14 8.62 -6.23 -5.14
N GLU A 15 9.37 -6.59 -4.09
CA GLU A 15 9.61 -7.99 -3.73
C GLU A 15 8.32 -8.68 -3.26
N ILE A 16 7.43 -7.99 -2.54
CA ILE A 16 6.13 -8.53 -2.14
C ILE A 16 5.29 -8.84 -3.38
N LEU A 17 5.19 -7.90 -4.33
CA LEU A 17 4.45 -8.07 -5.58
C LEU A 17 5.01 -9.24 -6.40
N SER A 18 6.32 -9.28 -6.62
CA SER A 18 6.98 -10.38 -7.35
C SER A 18 6.76 -11.74 -6.68
N SER A 19 6.80 -11.79 -5.35
CA SER A 19 6.53 -13.03 -4.60
C SER A 19 5.07 -13.47 -4.71
N LEU A 20 4.11 -12.53 -4.77
CA LEU A 20 2.69 -12.83 -5.00
C LEU A 20 2.44 -13.29 -6.44
N GLU A 21 3.09 -12.68 -7.44
CA GLU A 21 2.98 -13.07 -8.85
C GLU A 21 3.48 -14.50 -9.07
N THR A 22 4.63 -14.84 -8.48
CA THR A 22 5.18 -16.21 -8.53
C THR A 22 4.21 -17.22 -7.93
N GLU A 23 3.59 -16.89 -6.79
CA GLU A 23 2.61 -17.79 -6.16
C GLU A 23 1.35 -17.95 -7.00
N ALA A 24 0.85 -16.85 -7.61
CA ALA A 24 -0.32 -16.88 -8.49
C ALA A 24 -0.11 -17.76 -9.72
N MET A 25 1.13 -17.84 -10.24
CA MET A 25 1.48 -18.73 -11.34
C MET A 25 1.57 -20.21 -10.92
N SER A 26 2.06 -20.49 -9.70
CA SER A 26 2.24 -21.87 -9.22
C SER A 26 0.95 -22.52 -8.77
N LYS A 27 0.01 -21.76 -8.20
CA LYS A 27 -1.28 -22.25 -7.72
C LYS A 27 -2.37 -21.26 -8.11
N ALA A 28 -3.38 -21.74 -8.83
CA ALA A 28 -4.57 -20.95 -9.14
C ALA A 28 -5.34 -20.66 -7.83
N ASN A 29 -5.03 -19.51 -7.22
CA ASN A 29 -5.69 -19.03 -6.01
C ASN A 29 -6.26 -17.64 -6.29
N SER A 30 -7.59 -17.58 -6.40
CA SER A 30 -8.33 -16.35 -6.73
C SER A 30 -8.07 -15.21 -5.77
N TRP A 31 -7.78 -15.50 -4.49
CA TRP A 31 -7.44 -14.50 -3.50
C TRP A 31 -6.11 -13.79 -3.81
N ILE A 32 -5.10 -14.52 -4.31
CA ILE A 32 -3.78 -13.95 -4.64
C ILE A 32 -3.91 -13.00 -5.82
N SER A 33 -4.60 -13.44 -6.89
CA SER A 33 -4.84 -12.63 -8.08
C SER A 33 -5.62 -11.35 -7.72
N SER A 34 -6.67 -11.47 -6.89
CA SER A 34 -7.43 -10.29 -6.42
C SER A 34 -6.57 -9.34 -5.57
N THR A 35 -5.68 -9.88 -4.74
CA THR A 35 -4.77 -9.08 -3.92
C THR A 35 -3.77 -8.33 -4.78
N LEU A 36 -3.17 -9.00 -5.77
CA LEU A 36 -2.26 -8.39 -6.75
C LEU A 36 -2.94 -7.24 -7.51
N GLU A 37 -4.14 -7.46 -8.02
CA GLU A 37 -4.93 -6.44 -8.70
C GLU A 37 -5.19 -5.22 -7.80
N THR A 38 -5.48 -5.45 -6.52
CA THR A 38 -5.73 -4.38 -5.56
C THR A 38 -4.45 -3.58 -5.29
N LEU A 39 -3.32 -4.25 -5.07
CA LEU A 39 -2.04 -3.59 -4.84
C LEU A 39 -1.59 -2.81 -6.08
N LYS A 40 -1.74 -3.37 -7.29
CA LYS A 40 -1.36 -2.68 -8.54
C LYS A 40 -2.20 -1.44 -8.84
N LYS A 41 -3.45 -1.38 -8.36
CA LYS A 41 -4.33 -0.20 -8.48
C LYS A 41 -4.11 0.85 -7.39
N SER A 42 -3.31 0.52 -6.37
CA SER A 42 -3.02 1.42 -5.25
C SER A 42 -1.86 2.36 -5.60
N SER A 43 -1.78 3.49 -4.91
CA SER A 43 -0.63 4.43 -5.04
C SER A 43 0.68 3.74 -4.61
N PRO A 44 1.70 3.67 -5.49
CA PRO A 44 2.99 3.06 -5.14
C PRO A 44 3.69 3.78 -3.98
N THR A 45 3.56 5.11 -3.93
CA THR A 45 4.06 5.94 -2.83
C THR A 45 3.41 5.53 -1.52
N SER A 46 2.07 5.42 -1.51
CA SER A 46 1.33 5.01 -0.32
C SER A 46 1.74 3.62 0.15
N LEU A 47 1.83 2.64 -0.76
CA LEU A 47 2.26 1.28 -0.41
C LEU A 47 3.64 1.25 0.27
N LYS A 48 4.61 1.99 -0.27
CA LYS A 48 5.97 2.07 0.28
C LYS A 48 5.99 2.72 1.66
N VAL A 49 5.26 3.83 1.82
CA VAL A 49 5.15 4.55 3.10
C VAL A 49 4.49 3.65 4.16
N PHE A 50 3.36 3.01 3.85
CA PHE A 50 2.67 2.12 4.79
C PHE A 50 3.50 0.88 5.15
N LEU A 51 4.21 0.28 4.20
CA LEU A 51 5.11 -0.83 4.50
C LEU A 51 6.19 -0.44 5.52
N ARG A 52 6.74 0.78 5.37
CA ARG A 52 7.71 1.34 6.31
C ARG A 52 7.08 1.60 7.67
N LEU A 53 5.91 2.25 7.72
CA LEU A 53 5.18 2.55 8.95
C LEU A 53 4.88 1.29 9.77
N ILE A 54 4.39 0.22 9.12
CA ILE A 54 4.07 -1.05 9.79
C ILE A 54 5.32 -1.67 10.45
N ARG A 55 6.48 -1.55 9.80
CA ARG A 55 7.72 -2.13 10.30
C ARG A 55 8.36 -1.32 11.40
N GLU A 56 8.43 -0.01 11.23
CA GLU A 56 8.93 0.89 12.26
C GLU A 56 8.01 0.84 13.49
N GLY A 57 6.69 0.87 13.27
CA GLY A 57 5.68 0.82 14.32
C GLY A 57 5.72 -0.44 15.18
N ARG A 58 6.25 -1.57 14.68
CA ARG A 58 6.44 -2.79 15.48
C ARG A 58 7.38 -2.59 16.68
N LEU A 59 8.28 -1.61 16.59
CA LEU A 59 9.27 -1.32 17.62
C LEU A 59 8.88 -0.13 18.52
N LEU A 60 7.69 0.45 18.30
CA LEU A 60 7.24 1.69 18.92
C LEU A 60 6.01 1.46 19.79
N GLY A 61 5.82 2.34 20.79
CA GLY A 61 4.56 2.43 21.52
C GLY A 61 3.47 3.14 20.71
N VAL A 62 2.19 2.90 21.04
CA VAL A 62 1.03 3.49 20.31
C VAL A 62 1.16 5.02 20.16
N GLY A 63 1.55 5.74 21.21
CA GLY A 63 1.72 7.19 21.13
C GLY A 63 2.78 7.64 20.12
N GLN A 64 3.87 6.88 19.98
CA GLN A 64 4.92 7.16 19.00
C GLN A 64 4.45 6.85 17.57
N CYS A 65 3.69 5.76 17.39
CA CYS A 65 3.07 5.45 16.10
C CYS A 65 2.15 6.59 15.65
N LEU A 66 1.30 7.11 16.55
CA LEU A 66 0.39 8.22 16.24
C LEU A 66 1.15 9.50 15.83
N VAL A 67 2.26 9.82 16.51
CA VAL A 67 3.10 10.97 16.13
C VAL A 67 3.72 10.77 14.74
N LEU A 68 4.18 9.56 14.43
CA LEU A 68 4.76 9.23 13.13
C LEU A 68 3.71 9.32 12.02
N GLU A 69 2.55 8.68 12.21
CA GLU A 69 1.42 8.70 11.27
C GLU A 69 0.92 10.12 11.02
N TYR A 70 0.80 10.93 12.07
CA TYR A 70 0.40 12.33 11.97
C TYR A 70 1.33 13.12 11.03
N ARG A 71 2.65 12.98 11.20
CA ARG A 71 3.63 13.67 10.33
C ARG A 71 3.50 13.24 8.87
N ILE A 72 3.32 11.94 8.62
CA ILE A 72 3.12 11.42 7.26
C ILE A 72 1.85 11.99 6.63
N VAL A 73 0.73 12.02 7.37
CA VAL A 73 -0.53 12.58 6.89
C VAL A 73 -0.38 14.06 6.56
N CYS A 74 0.29 14.85 7.41
CA CYS A 74 0.58 16.25 7.09
C CYS A 74 1.36 16.40 5.77
N HIS A 75 2.34 15.54 5.50
CA HIS A 75 3.08 15.57 4.23
C HIS A 75 2.23 15.15 3.03
N PHE A 76 1.34 14.17 3.17
CA PHE A 76 0.40 13.83 2.10
C PHE A 76 -0.57 14.97 1.80
N LEU A 77 -1.07 15.66 2.83
CA LEU A 77 -1.97 16.80 2.66
C LEU A 77 -1.27 18.00 2.03
N GLN A 78 0.03 18.22 2.28
CA GLN A 78 0.78 19.25 1.56
C GLN A 78 0.86 18.99 0.06
N GLY A 79 0.78 17.72 -0.39
CA GLY A 79 0.72 17.37 -1.80
C GLY A 79 1.98 17.69 -2.61
N HIS A 80 3.10 18.03 -1.95
CA HIS A 80 4.35 18.42 -2.61
C HIS A 80 5.01 17.24 -3.37
N HIS A 81 4.85 16.02 -2.85
CA HIS A 81 5.52 14.83 -3.40
C HIS A 81 4.59 13.97 -4.27
N SER A 82 3.30 13.97 -3.99
CA SER A 82 2.29 13.23 -4.75
C SER A 82 0.93 13.86 -4.55
N LYS A 83 0.10 13.82 -5.61
CA LYS A 83 -1.32 14.23 -5.58
C LYS A 83 -2.26 13.04 -5.39
N ASP A 84 -1.73 11.83 -5.17
CA ASP A 84 -2.50 10.60 -5.10
C ASP A 84 -3.57 10.62 -4.00
N PHE A 85 -3.31 11.31 -2.88
CA PHE A 85 -4.30 11.45 -1.81
C PHE A 85 -5.57 12.17 -2.29
N TYR A 86 -5.39 13.29 -2.99
CA TYR A 86 -6.48 14.08 -3.55
C TYR A 86 -7.18 13.33 -4.68
N GLU A 87 -6.42 12.69 -5.56
CA GLU A 87 -6.97 11.91 -6.67
C GLU A 87 -7.74 10.68 -6.19
N GLY A 88 -7.24 9.99 -5.16
CA GLY A 88 -7.95 8.90 -4.50
C GLY A 88 -9.25 9.37 -3.88
N SER A 89 -9.23 10.51 -3.18
CA SER A 89 -10.43 11.12 -2.59
C SER A 89 -11.46 11.50 -3.67
N ARG A 90 -11.01 12.10 -4.78
CA ARG A 90 -11.86 12.42 -5.93
C ARG A 90 -12.51 11.16 -6.49
N ALA A 91 -11.73 10.15 -6.85
CA ALA A 91 -12.21 8.93 -7.49
C ALA A 91 -13.18 8.11 -6.63
N ILE A 92 -12.99 8.11 -5.31
CA ILE A 92 -13.76 7.26 -4.38
C ILE A 92 -14.97 8.01 -3.81
N LEU A 93 -14.81 9.27 -3.39
CA LEU A 93 -15.82 10.00 -2.61
C LEU A 93 -16.58 11.03 -3.43
N ILE A 94 -15.91 11.71 -4.36
CA ILE A 94 -16.49 12.82 -5.13
C ILE A 94 -17.15 12.30 -6.40
N ASP A 95 -16.34 11.83 -7.35
CA ASP A 95 -16.79 11.43 -8.68
C ASP A 95 -17.30 9.98 -8.70
N LYS A 96 -16.88 9.17 -7.72
CA LYS A 96 -17.28 7.76 -7.54
C LYS A 96 -17.01 6.89 -8.78
N ASP A 97 -16.05 7.28 -9.61
CA ASP A 97 -15.65 6.55 -10.81
C ASP A 97 -14.81 5.29 -10.51
N ARG A 98 -14.27 5.19 -9.28
CA ARG A 98 -13.36 4.12 -8.82
C ARG A 98 -12.15 3.93 -9.75
N LYS A 99 -11.71 5.00 -10.41
CA LYS A 99 -10.58 5.02 -11.35
C LYS A 99 -9.59 6.14 -10.98
N PRO A 100 -8.89 6.01 -9.85
CA PRO A 100 -7.88 6.99 -9.45
C PRO A 100 -6.70 6.98 -10.41
N LYS A 101 -6.28 8.15 -10.87
CA LYS A 101 -5.09 8.37 -11.70
C LYS A 101 -3.86 8.57 -10.81
N VAL A 102 -3.44 7.49 -10.14
CA VAL A 102 -2.22 7.52 -9.32
C VAL A 102 -0.98 7.64 -10.19
N VAL A 103 -0.01 8.45 -9.76
CA VAL A 103 1.28 8.60 -10.45
C VAL A 103 2.23 7.54 -9.92
N GLY A 104 2.79 6.72 -10.82
CA GLY A 104 3.73 5.64 -10.50
C GLY A 104 5.18 6.07 -10.51
#